data_AF-A0A9D7FAD6-F1
#
_entry.id   AF-A0A9D7FAD6-F1
#
_cell.length_a   1.000
_cell.length_b   1.000
_cell.length_c   1.000
_cell.angle_alpha   90.00
_cell.angle_beta   90.00
_cell.angle_gamma   90.00
#
_symmetry.space_group_name_H-M   'P 1'
#
loop_
_entity.id
_entity.type
_entity.pdbx_description
1 polymer ?
#
loop_
_entity_poly.entity_id
_entity_poly.type
_entity_poly.pdbx_seq_one_letter_code
_entity_poly.pdbx_strand_id
1 'polypeptide(L)'
;MPVLISAVTSMPAGIWGGLITLPEGGMAEAREFARRHGFRLLGMQALPGLKHSFSHFRLNIQPLLCTVEVKACRVTEAGWQWLEYDEIETAALPTPIRRLLRGMLQKAG
;
A
#
# COMPACT_ATOMS: atom_id res chain seq x y z
N MET A 1 -11.40 -9.72 4.83
CA MET A 1 -10.80 -8.68 5.70
C MET A 1 -10.24 -7.61 4.79
N PRO A 2 -10.78 -6.39 4.75
CA PRO A 2 -10.32 -5.37 3.80
C PRO A 2 -8.82 -5.12 3.98
N VAL A 3 -8.05 -5.04 2.90
CA VAL A 3 -6.68 -4.54 2.97
C VAL A 3 -6.73 -3.04 2.77
N LEU A 4 -6.23 -2.30 3.75
CA LEU A 4 -5.98 -0.89 3.58
C LEU A 4 -4.85 -0.70 2.56
N ILE A 5 -5.20 -0.46 1.31
CA ILE A 5 -4.28 0.05 0.29
C ILE A 5 -4.46 1.56 0.34
N SER A 6 -3.58 2.23 1.07
CA SER A 6 -3.61 3.68 1.10
C SER A 6 -3.06 4.21 -0.21
N ALA A 7 -3.95 4.56 -1.11
CA ALA A 7 -3.64 4.79 -2.50
C ALA A 7 -3.33 6.26 -2.77
N VAL A 8 -2.04 6.63 -2.75
CA VAL A 8 -1.58 7.94 -3.23
C VAL A 8 -1.51 7.89 -4.74
N THR A 9 -2.10 8.87 -5.42
CA THR A 9 -1.81 9.04 -6.85
C THR A 9 -0.44 9.70 -6.96
N SER A 10 0.54 8.99 -7.52
CA SER A 10 1.88 9.57 -7.68
C SER A 10 1.85 10.76 -8.65
N MET A 11 2.74 11.73 -8.44
CA MET A 11 2.85 12.90 -9.33
C MET A 11 3.03 12.46 -10.79
N PRO A 12 2.45 13.17 -11.77
CA PRO A 12 2.53 12.78 -13.20
C PRO A 12 3.94 12.56 -13.74
N ALA A 13 4.95 13.21 -13.14
CA ALA A 13 6.36 13.08 -13.52
C ALA A 13 7.14 11.96 -12.79
N GLY A 14 6.49 11.21 -11.89
CA GLY A 14 7.10 10.08 -11.17
C GLY A 14 7.13 8.78 -12.01
N ILE A 15 7.92 7.79 -11.58
CA ILE A 15 8.00 6.48 -12.25
C ILE A 15 6.66 5.74 -12.36
N TRP A 16 5.66 6.18 -11.58
CA TRP A 16 4.32 5.65 -11.53
C TRP A 16 3.25 6.66 -11.94
N GLY A 17 3.60 7.73 -12.68
CA GLY A 17 2.76 8.91 -12.88
C GLY A 17 1.27 8.60 -13.11
N GLY A 18 0.42 9.09 -12.19
CA GLY A 18 -1.03 8.89 -12.25
C GLY A 18 -1.54 7.52 -11.78
N LEU A 19 -0.66 6.59 -11.42
CA LEU A 19 -1.01 5.29 -10.84
C LEU A 19 -1.16 5.37 -9.32
N ILE A 20 -1.92 4.42 -8.79
CA ILE A 20 -2.13 4.19 -7.37
C ILE A 20 -0.90 3.53 -6.76
N THR A 21 -0.31 4.16 -5.75
CA THR A 21 0.84 3.62 -4.99
C THR A 21 0.51 3.44 -3.51
N LEU A 22 1.31 2.63 -2.81
CA LEU A 22 1.22 2.44 -1.35
C LEU A 22 2.01 3.53 -0.60
N PRO A 23 1.75 3.77 0.69
CA PRO A 23 2.62 4.58 1.52
C PRO A 23 4.02 3.98 1.59
N GLU A 24 5.03 4.82 1.46
CA GLU A 24 6.43 4.45 1.62
C GLU A 24 6.94 4.91 2.99
N GLY A 25 7.69 4.04 3.68
CA GLY A 25 8.23 4.33 5.00
C GLY A 25 8.61 3.06 5.75
N GLY A 26 9.31 3.23 6.87
CA GLY A 26 9.62 2.16 7.81
C GLY A 26 8.53 1.97 8.87
N MET A 27 8.85 1.21 9.91
CA MET A 27 7.91 0.90 11.00
C MET A 27 7.48 2.13 11.80
N ALA A 28 8.37 3.11 11.96
CA ALA A 28 8.08 4.34 12.68
C ALA A 28 7.07 5.20 11.90
N GLU A 29 7.29 5.33 10.59
CA GLU A 29 6.43 6.04 9.66
C GLU A 29 5.06 5.37 9.56
N ALA A 30 5.00 4.04 9.52
CA ALA A 30 3.75 3.29 9.53
C ALA A 30 2.91 3.54 10.80
N ARG A 31 3.57 3.64 11.97
CA ARG A 31 2.89 3.95 13.24
C ARG A 31 2.34 5.37 13.25
N GLU A 32 3.14 6.33 12.81
CA GLU A 32 2.72 7.73 12.71
C GLU A 32 1.59 7.91 11.69
N PHE A 33 1.68 7.21 10.55
CA PHE A 33 0.63 7.14 9.54
C PHE A 33 -0.68 6.64 10.13
N ALA A 34 -0.65 5.48 10.79
CA ALA A 34 -1.85 4.92 11.43
C ALA A 34 -2.49 5.94 12.40
N ARG A 35 -1.67 6.53 13.28
CA ARG A 35 -2.13 7.53 14.26
C ARG A 35 -2.78 8.75 13.60
N ARG A 36 -2.15 9.30 12.55
CA ARG A 36 -2.63 10.49 11.85
C ARG A 36 -3.97 10.26 11.15
N HIS A 37 -4.15 9.07 10.58
CA HIS A 37 -5.34 8.72 9.79
C HIS A 37 -6.45 8.05 10.60
N GLY A 38 -6.38 8.08 11.95
CA GLY A 38 -7.45 7.57 12.81
C GLY A 38 -7.48 6.05 12.94
N PHE A 39 -6.34 5.39 12.69
CA PHE A 39 -6.14 3.97 12.87
C PHE A 39 -5.37 3.67 14.16
N ARG A 40 -5.75 2.58 14.82
CA ARG A 40 -4.94 1.96 15.86
C ARG A 40 -4.22 0.75 15.28
N LEU A 41 -2.90 0.82 15.27
CA LEU A 41 -2.07 -0.29 14.81
C LEU A 41 -2.16 -1.47 15.79
N LEU A 42 -2.55 -2.64 15.28
CA LEU A 42 -2.68 -3.89 16.02
C LEU A 42 -1.45 -4.79 15.84
N GLY A 43 -0.80 -4.71 14.67
CA GLY A 43 0.36 -5.51 14.35
C GLY A 43 1.09 -5.00 13.11
N MET A 44 2.36 -5.37 13.00
CA MET A 44 3.20 -5.10 11.85
C MET A 44 4.00 -6.35 11.52
N GLN A 45 4.08 -6.70 10.24
CA GLN A 45 4.84 -7.84 9.76
C GLN A 45 5.59 -7.47 8.49
N ALA A 46 6.91 -7.62 8.51
CA ALA A 46 7.72 -7.52 7.29
C ALA A 46 7.39 -8.71 6.38
N LEU A 47 7.11 -8.42 5.12
CA LEU A 47 6.89 -9.43 4.08
C LEU A 47 8.18 -9.65 3.29
N PRO A 48 8.31 -10.79 2.57
CA PRO A 48 9.42 -10.99 1.66
C PRO A 48 9.55 -9.84 0.66
N GLY A 49 10.77 -9.35 0.49
CA GLY A 49 11.07 -8.27 -0.43
C GLY A 49 10.71 -8.61 -1.88
N LEU A 50 10.29 -7.60 -2.63
CA LEU A 50 9.92 -7.73 -4.04
C LEU A 50 10.90 -6.96 -4.92
N LYS A 51 11.56 -7.67 -5.84
CA LYS A 51 12.41 -7.05 -6.87
C LYS A 51 11.65 -6.89 -8.18
N HIS A 52 11.74 -5.71 -8.77
CA HIS A 52 11.20 -5.42 -10.10
C HIS A 52 12.24 -4.68 -10.93
N SER A 53 12.49 -5.13 -12.15
CA SER A 53 13.48 -4.55 -13.04
C SER A 53 12.78 -3.71 -14.10
N PHE A 54 13.20 -2.46 -14.22
CA PHE A 54 12.94 -1.62 -15.37
C PHE A 54 14.15 -1.63 -16.29
N SER A 55 14.01 -1.08 -17.49
CA SER A 55 15.12 -1.01 -18.46
C SER A 55 16.35 -0.27 -17.92
N HIS A 56 16.16 0.77 -17.10
CA HIS A 56 17.25 1.64 -16.65
C HIS A 56 17.53 1.58 -15.14
N PHE A 57 16.69 0.92 -14.35
CA PHE A 57 16.89 0.80 -12.90
C PHE A 57 16.20 -0.44 -12.33
N ARG A 58 16.54 -0.81 -11.10
CA ARG A 58 15.89 -1.90 -10.37
C ARG A 58 15.26 -1.34 -9.11
N LEU A 59 14.02 -1.71 -8.88
CA LEU A 59 13.28 -1.40 -7.67
C LEU A 59 13.32 -2.60 -6.73
N ASN A 60 13.70 -2.35 -5.48
CA ASN A 60 13.61 -3.32 -4.40
C ASN A 60 12.62 -2.80 -3.36
N ILE A 61 11.48 -3.47 -3.23
CA ILE A 61 10.42 -3.10 -2.29
C ILE A 61 10.55 -4.00 -1.07
N GLN A 62 10.46 -3.42 0.12
CA GLN A 62 10.39 -4.14 1.40
C GLN A 62 9.00 -3.92 2.00
N PRO A 63 8.04 -4.81 1.73
CA PRO A 63 6.66 -4.56 2.13
C PRO A 63 6.47 -4.77 3.62
N LEU A 64 5.69 -3.89 4.24
CA LEU A 64 5.24 -4.02 5.62
C LEU A 64 3.73 -4.18 5.64
N LEU A 65 3.24 -5.33 6.12
CA LEU A 65 1.83 -5.56 6.36
C LEU A 65 1.46 -5.02 7.74
N CYS A 66 0.52 -4.09 7.77
CA CYS A 66 0.02 -3.48 9.00
C CYS A 66 -1.43 -3.92 9.24
N THR A 67 -1.68 -4.56 10.38
CA THR A 67 -3.05 -4.84 10.84
C THR A 67 -3.51 -3.66 11.67
N VAL A 68 -4.67 -3.09 11.35
CA VAL A 68 -5.18 -1.89 12.02
C VAL A 68 -6.64 -2.05 12.44
N GLU A 69 -7.03 -1.34 13.49
CA GLU A 69 -8.41 -1.09 13.85
C GLU A 69 -8.78 0.34 13.49
N VAL A 70 -9.94 0.55 12.87
CA VAL A 70 -10.45 1.88 12.55
C VAL A 70 -11.05 2.50 13.82
N LYS A 71 -10.45 3.59 14.32
CA LYS A 71 -10.95 4.34 15.48
C LYS A 71 -11.82 5.53 15.08
N ALA A 72 -11.47 6.20 14.00
CA ALA A 72 -12.25 7.27 13.39
C ALA A 72 -11.97 7.25 11.88
N CYS A 73 -13.01 7.14 11.05
CA CYS A 73 -12.83 7.14 9.60
C CYS A 73 -12.47 8.56 9.15
N ARG A 74 -11.18 8.88 9.10
CA ARG A 74 -10.64 10.19 8.67
C ARG A 74 -9.83 10.13 7.39
N VAL A 75 -9.90 9.03 6.63
CA VAL A 75 -9.30 8.94 5.29
C VAL A 75 -10.20 9.64 4.27
N THR A 76 -10.45 10.92 4.49
CA THR A 76 -11.09 11.85 3.55
C THR A 76 -10.14 12.98 3.18
N GLU A 77 -8.85 12.83 3.44
CA GLU A 77 -7.83 13.75 2.93
C GLU A 77 -7.67 13.52 1.42
N ALA A 78 -7.59 14.61 0.66
CA ALA A 78 -7.47 14.56 -0.79
C ALA A 78 -6.23 13.72 -1.20
N GLY A 79 -6.46 12.70 -2.04
CA GLY A 79 -5.39 11.84 -2.56
C GLY A 79 -5.27 10.46 -1.91
N TRP A 80 -6.21 10.05 -1.05
CA TRP A 80 -6.30 8.69 -0.52
C TRP A 80 -7.62 8.02 -0.94
N GLN A 81 -7.54 6.73 -1.26
CA GLN A 81 -8.72 5.89 -1.53
C GLN A 81 -8.53 4.54 -0.84
N TRP A 82 -9.64 3.93 -0.43
CA TRP A 82 -9.68 2.53 -0.02
C TRP A 82 -9.81 1.67 -1.28
N LEU A 83 -9.12 0.54 -1.30
CA LEU A 83 -9.24 -0.43 -2.37
C LEU A 83 -9.61 -1.78 -1.78
N GLU A 84 -10.77 -2.27 -2.14
CA GLU A 84 -11.22 -3.61 -1.78
C GLU A 84 -10.49 -4.67 -2.61
N TYR A 85 -10.54 -5.91 -2.14
CA TYR A 85 -9.76 -6.98 -2.75
C TYR A 85 -10.16 -7.32 -4.19
N ASP A 86 -11.45 -7.23 -4.49
CA ASP A 86 -12.02 -7.43 -5.81
C ASP A 86 -11.64 -6.30 -6.79
N GLU A 87 -11.33 -5.11 -6.27
CA GLU A 87 -10.89 -3.96 -7.08
C GLU A 87 -9.40 -4.01 -7.44
N ILE A 88 -8.59 -4.85 -6.77
CA ILE A 88 -7.14 -4.97 -7.04
C ILE A 88 -6.87 -5.34 -8.50
N GLU A 89 -7.77 -6.08 -9.15
CA GLU A 89 -7.61 -6.53 -10.53
C GLU A 89 -7.86 -5.42 -11.56
N THR A 90 -8.72 -4.45 -11.24
CA THR A 90 -9.14 -3.39 -12.16
C THR A 90 -8.49 -2.04 -11.84
N ALA A 91 -7.96 -1.86 -10.62
CA ALA A 91 -7.31 -0.63 -10.19
C ALA A 91 -6.09 -0.26 -11.04
N ALA A 92 -5.83 1.04 -11.18
CA ALA A 92 -4.68 1.59 -11.87
C ALA A 92 -3.38 1.45 -11.03
N LEU A 93 -2.99 0.22 -10.73
CA LEU A 93 -1.82 -0.12 -9.93
C LEU A 93 -0.59 -0.38 -10.81
N PRO A 94 0.61 0.05 -10.37
CA PRO A 94 1.87 -0.48 -10.87
C PRO A 94 1.92 -2.00 -10.81
N THR A 95 2.48 -2.62 -11.85
CA THR A 95 2.71 -4.07 -11.91
C THR A 95 3.32 -4.66 -10.64
N PRO A 96 4.40 -4.10 -10.04
CA PRO A 96 4.96 -4.67 -8.82
C PRO A 96 4.03 -4.56 -7.60
N ILE A 97 3.26 -3.47 -7.47
CA ILE A 97 2.31 -3.31 -6.35
C ILE A 97 1.15 -4.30 -6.51
N ARG A 98 0.59 -4.45 -7.71
CA ARG A 98 -0.45 -5.47 -7.97
C ARG A 98 0.04 -6.88 -7.62
N ARG A 99 1.26 -7.23 -8.05
CA ARG A 99 1.86 -8.54 -7.75
C ARG A 99 2.02 -8.76 -6.25
N LEU A 100 2.44 -7.73 -5.50
CA LEU A 100 2.54 -7.78 -4.05
C LEU A 100 1.18 -8.08 -3.41
N LEU A 101 0.15 -7.32 -3.78
CA LEU A 101 -1.19 -7.44 -3.19
C LEU A 101 -1.84 -8.79 -3.49
N ARG A 102 -1.68 -9.32 -4.72
CA ARG A 102 -2.10 -10.69 -5.06
C ARG A 102 -1.40 -11.75 -4.19
N GLY A 103 -0.11 -11.58 -3.91
CA GLY A 103 0.63 -12.49 -3.05
C GLY A 103 0.17 -12.46 -1.58
N MET A 104 -0.37 -11.32 -1.13
CA MET A 104 -0.97 -11.18 0.20
C MET A 104 -2.33 -11.88 0.29
N LEU A 105 -3.15 -11.75 -0.75
CA LEU A 105 -4.43 -12.45 -0.88
C LEU A 105 -4.29 -13.97 -0.77
N GLN A 106 -3.30 -14.55 -1.46
CA GLN A 106 -3.04 -15.99 -1.46
C GLN A 106 -2.58 -16.54 -0.11
N LYS A 107 -2.05 -15.70 0.79
CA LYS A 107 -1.61 -16.10 2.14
C LYS A 107 -2.68 -15.90 3.21
N ALA A 108 -3.76 -15.19 2.89
CA ALA A 108 -4.84 -14.85 3.82
C ALA A 108 -6.06 -15.79 3.69
N GLY A 109 -6.08 -16.67 2.68
CA GLY A 109 -7.00 -17.81 2.56
C GLY A 109 -6.33 -19.10 3.03
#